data_AF-A0A399FAW1-F1
#
_entry.id   AF-A0A399FAW1-F1
#
_cell.length_a   1.000
_cell.length_b   1.000
_cell.length_c   1.000
_cell.angle_alpha   90.00
_cell.angle_beta   90.00
_cell.angle_gamma   90.00
#
_symmetry.space_group_name_H-M   'P 1'
#
loop_
_entity.id
_entity.type
_entity.pdbx_description
1 polymer ?
#
loop_
_entity_poly.entity_id
_entity_poly.type
_entity_poly.pdbx_seq_one_letter_code
_entity_poly.pdbx_strand_id
1 'polypeptide(L)'
;MRPLAKLLLLALFASLGFAQRDISDLDRDGYPDLTQLHGVAERAAFLRWFAAVAEAQYTAPSPTWKPEDRDCSGLLRFAYIEALKPKTPAWFKQFAYFPDPSIPPLKTLSYPLPILSRSVFRVAGGAYQPGDVEAGRLVGRTTAQYLLNHSTVFLGRTPEVAQRGDLLFFIHPLASGSAYHSMVYLGNGRVVYHTGLSPEEGGEVRLLSLNTLRAHPQASWHPVPENPNFLGFYRWKIVANGKHP
;
A
#
# COMPACT_ATOMS: atom_id res chain seq x y z
N MET A 1 27.48 28.18 68.51
CA MET A 1 27.62 27.05 67.54
C MET A 1 26.24 26.46 67.30
N ARG A 2 25.66 26.65 66.11
CA ARG A 2 24.36 26.08 65.71
C ARG A 2 24.62 24.94 64.71
N PRO A 3 23.99 23.76 64.80
CA PRO A 3 24.14 22.74 63.78
C PRO A 3 23.17 23.03 62.61
N LEU A 4 23.71 23.07 61.39
CA LEU A 4 22.93 23.08 60.15
C LEU A 4 22.40 21.66 59.90
N ALA A 5 21.08 21.49 59.92
CA ALA A 5 20.44 20.28 59.40
C ALA A 5 20.50 20.31 57.87
N LYS A 6 21.23 19.36 57.26
CA LYS A 6 21.21 19.12 55.81
C LYS A 6 19.93 18.37 55.46
N LEU A 7 18.98 19.05 54.83
CA LEU A 7 17.80 18.41 54.23
C LEU A 7 18.25 17.72 52.93
N LEU A 8 18.23 16.39 52.91
CA LEU A 8 18.44 15.60 51.70
C LEU A 8 17.12 15.57 50.92
N LEU A 9 17.05 16.25 49.78
CA LEU A 9 15.89 16.21 48.90
C LEU A 9 16.02 14.95 48.01
N LEU A 10 15.23 13.92 48.30
CA LEU A 10 15.11 12.75 47.42
C LEU A 10 14.22 13.13 46.23
N ALA A 11 14.81 13.28 45.04
CA ALA A 11 14.06 13.44 43.80
C ALA A 11 13.51 12.07 43.37
N LEU A 12 12.21 11.83 43.57
CA LEU A 12 11.51 10.71 42.94
C LEU A 12 11.36 11.00 41.44
N PHE A 13 12.19 10.35 40.62
CA PHE A 13 11.90 10.24 39.19
C PHE A 13 10.79 9.21 39.00
N ALA A 14 9.54 9.68 38.88
CA ALA A 14 8.47 8.86 38.35
C ALA A 14 8.75 8.61 36.86
N SER A 15 9.32 7.45 36.53
CA SER A 15 9.32 6.95 35.17
C SER A 15 7.87 6.70 34.78
N LEU A 16 7.26 7.66 34.08
CA LEU A 16 6.05 7.43 33.30
C LEU A 16 6.38 6.30 32.32
N GLY A 17 5.94 5.09 32.65
CA GLY A 17 6.00 3.96 31.74
C GLY A 17 5.18 4.31 30.52
N PHE A 18 5.82 4.80 29.46
CA PHE A 18 5.29 4.65 28.12
C PHE A 18 5.14 3.14 27.94
N ALA A 19 3.89 2.67 27.87
CA ALA A 19 3.64 1.29 27.45
C ALA A 19 4.38 1.12 26.13
N GLN A 20 5.49 0.37 26.17
CA GLN A 20 6.34 0.17 25.01
C GLN A 20 5.46 -0.57 24.01
N ARG A 21 5.06 0.12 22.93
CA ARG A 21 4.27 -0.49 21.88
C ARG A 21 5.11 -1.65 21.34
N ASP A 22 4.52 -2.84 21.29
CA ASP A 22 5.20 -3.99 20.74
C ASP A 22 5.43 -3.74 19.25
N ILE A 23 6.70 -3.54 18.89
CA ILE A 23 7.16 -3.25 17.52
C ILE A 23 7.74 -4.50 16.85
N SER A 24 7.36 -5.69 17.33
CA SER A 24 7.72 -6.97 16.75
C SER A 24 7.29 -7.07 15.29
N ASP A 25 8.06 -7.85 14.53
CA ASP A 25 7.72 -8.35 13.20
C ASP A 25 7.87 -9.87 13.30
N LEU A 26 6.83 -10.53 13.82
CA LEU A 26 6.87 -11.95 14.17
C LEU A 26 6.88 -12.84 12.93
N ASP A 27 6.23 -12.42 11.85
CA ASP A 27 6.20 -13.13 10.57
C ASP A 27 7.39 -12.77 9.65
N ARG A 28 8.21 -11.80 10.05
CA ARG A 28 9.43 -11.33 9.38
C ARG A 28 9.14 -10.80 7.97
N ASP A 29 7.94 -10.28 7.74
CA ASP A 29 7.52 -9.77 6.45
C ASP A 29 8.11 -8.37 6.14
N GLY A 30 8.74 -7.75 7.14
CA GLY A 30 9.37 -6.45 7.02
C GLY A 30 8.57 -5.29 7.59
N TYR A 31 7.38 -5.55 8.13
CA TYR A 31 6.53 -4.57 8.78
C TYR A 31 6.33 -4.95 10.25
N PRO A 32 6.29 -3.98 11.17
CA PRO A 32 5.84 -4.27 12.53
C PRO A 32 4.40 -4.79 12.50
N ASP A 33 4.10 -5.83 13.29
CA ASP A 33 2.78 -6.47 13.36
C ASP A 33 1.67 -5.46 13.70
N LEU A 34 1.99 -4.44 14.51
CA LEU A 34 1.06 -3.35 14.88
C LEU A 34 0.63 -2.47 13.70
N THR A 35 1.31 -2.56 12.56
CA THR A 35 1.01 -1.80 11.33
C THR A 35 0.25 -2.61 10.29
N GLN A 36 -0.11 -3.85 10.63
CA GLN A 36 -0.92 -4.73 9.79
C GLN A 36 -2.37 -4.84 10.30
N LEU A 37 -3.28 -5.21 9.41
CA LEU A 37 -4.69 -5.47 9.71
C LEU A 37 -4.89 -6.97 9.95
N HIS A 38 -5.25 -7.34 11.18
CA HIS A 38 -5.43 -8.75 11.56
C HIS A 38 -6.88 -9.25 11.42
N GLY A 39 -7.85 -8.35 11.61
CA GLY A 39 -9.27 -8.70 11.53
C GLY A 39 -9.75 -8.96 10.11
N VAL A 40 -10.43 -10.09 9.89
CA VAL A 40 -11.00 -10.47 8.56
C VAL A 40 -11.83 -9.34 7.95
N ALA A 41 -12.70 -8.71 8.75
CA ALA A 41 -13.56 -7.61 8.29
C ALA A 41 -12.76 -6.36 7.88
N GLU A 42 -11.72 -5.99 8.64
CA GLU A 42 -10.91 -4.80 8.33
C GLU A 42 -10.01 -5.03 7.12
N ARG A 43 -9.45 -6.24 6.96
CA ARG A 43 -8.71 -6.62 5.75
C ARG A 43 -9.56 -6.50 4.49
N ALA A 44 -10.80 -7.02 4.56
CA ALA A 44 -11.76 -6.89 3.47
C ALA A 44 -12.14 -5.42 3.21
N ALA A 45 -12.34 -4.62 4.27
CA ALA A 45 -12.63 -3.20 4.15
C ALA A 45 -11.47 -2.43 3.50
N PHE A 46 -10.22 -2.70 3.89
CA PHE A 46 -9.05 -2.06 3.29
C PHE A 46 -8.96 -2.33 1.78
N LEU A 47 -9.09 -3.59 1.36
CA LEU A 47 -9.02 -3.94 -0.06
C LEU A 47 -10.17 -3.32 -0.86
N ARG A 48 -11.38 -3.24 -0.29
CA ARG A 48 -12.51 -2.53 -0.90
C ARG A 48 -12.23 -1.03 -1.03
N TRP A 49 -11.71 -0.40 0.02
CA TRP A 49 -11.35 1.03 0.00
C TRP A 49 -10.26 1.31 -1.04
N PHE A 50 -9.20 0.51 -1.04
CA PHE A 50 -8.11 0.60 -1.99
C PHE A 50 -8.60 0.52 -3.44
N ALA A 51 -9.39 -0.50 -3.77
CA ALA A 51 -9.97 -0.65 -5.10
C ALA A 51 -10.90 0.50 -5.48
N ALA A 52 -11.76 0.96 -4.56
CA ALA A 52 -12.69 2.05 -4.82
C ALA A 52 -11.99 3.40 -5.06
N VAL A 53 -10.91 3.68 -4.32
CA VAL A 53 -10.10 4.89 -4.54
C VAL A 53 -9.40 4.84 -5.89
N ALA A 54 -8.80 3.69 -6.24
CA ALA A 54 -8.15 3.52 -7.54
C ALA A 54 -9.14 3.67 -8.70
N GLU A 55 -10.31 3.04 -8.59
CA GLU A 55 -11.40 3.13 -9.58
C GLU A 55 -11.94 4.56 -9.73
N ALA A 56 -12.05 5.32 -8.63
CA ALA A 56 -12.48 6.72 -8.69
C ALA A 56 -11.56 7.60 -9.57
N GLN A 57 -10.27 7.27 -9.68
CA GLN A 57 -9.33 8.04 -10.50
C GLN A 57 -9.59 7.92 -12.00
N TYR A 58 -10.27 6.85 -12.45
CA TYR A 58 -10.72 6.72 -13.84
C TYR A 58 -11.81 7.74 -14.18
N THR A 59 -12.72 8.01 -13.24
CA THR A 59 -13.84 8.94 -13.49
C THR A 59 -13.35 10.38 -13.51
N ALA A 60 -12.60 10.77 -12.49
CA ALA A 60 -11.94 12.06 -12.41
C ALA A 60 -10.75 11.96 -11.44
N PRO A 61 -9.51 12.24 -11.89
CA PRO A 61 -8.37 12.28 -10.99
C PRO A 61 -8.62 13.25 -9.84
N SER A 62 -8.38 12.78 -8.62
CA SER A 62 -8.54 13.59 -7.42
C SER A 62 -7.58 14.80 -7.47
N PRO A 63 -8.00 16.01 -7.06
CA PRO A 63 -7.10 17.17 -7.00
C PRO A 63 -5.95 16.98 -6.01
N THR A 64 -6.05 16.03 -5.08
CA THR A 64 -4.99 15.69 -4.12
C THR A 64 -3.99 14.68 -4.66
N TRP A 65 -4.30 14.01 -5.79
CA TRP A 65 -3.35 13.15 -6.49
C TRP A 65 -2.46 14.00 -7.39
N LYS A 66 -1.27 14.33 -6.87
CA LYS A 66 -0.37 15.30 -7.49
C LYS A 66 0.19 14.80 -8.84
N PRO A 67 0.40 15.68 -9.83
CA PRO A 67 0.95 15.30 -11.14
C PRO A 67 2.27 14.51 -11.05
N GLU A 68 3.17 14.88 -10.14
CA GLU A 68 4.44 14.16 -9.93
C GLU A 68 4.30 12.76 -9.33
N ASP A 69 3.07 12.32 -9.04
CA ASP A 69 2.71 10.97 -8.58
C ASP A 69 1.83 10.22 -9.57
N ARG A 70 1.59 10.76 -10.78
CA ARG A 70 0.69 10.14 -11.76
C ARG A 70 1.43 9.18 -12.67
N ASP A 71 1.70 8.01 -12.13
CA ASP A 71 2.24 6.85 -12.84
C ASP A 71 1.54 5.57 -12.35
N CYS A 72 1.86 4.41 -12.95
CA CYS A 72 1.29 3.12 -12.57
C CYS A 72 1.45 2.79 -11.08
N SER A 73 2.63 3.03 -10.50
CA SER A 73 2.89 2.79 -9.08
C SER A 73 2.30 3.87 -8.18
N GLY A 74 2.23 5.11 -8.68
CA GLY A 74 1.68 6.26 -7.99
C GLY A 74 0.17 6.15 -7.78
N LEU A 75 -0.55 5.53 -8.73
CA LEU A 75 -1.95 5.14 -8.52
C LEU A 75 -2.07 4.19 -7.32
N LEU A 76 -1.21 3.18 -7.23
CA LEU A 76 -1.20 2.24 -6.09
C LEU A 76 -0.89 2.96 -4.78
N ARG A 77 0.16 3.79 -4.77
CA ARG A 77 0.58 4.55 -3.57
C ARG A 77 -0.52 5.49 -3.09
N PHE A 78 -1.15 6.22 -4.02
CA PHE A 78 -2.26 7.11 -3.72
C PHE A 78 -3.44 6.33 -3.13
N ALA A 79 -3.90 5.27 -3.80
CA ALA A 79 -5.01 4.46 -3.33
C ALA A 79 -4.74 3.79 -1.97
N TYR A 80 -3.51 3.33 -1.72
CA TYR A 80 -3.09 2.74 -0.44
C TYR A 80 -3.21 3.75 0.70
N ILE A 81 -2.64 4.95 0.52
CA ILE A 81 -2.65 6.00 1.53
C ILE A 81 -4.08 6.48 1.80
N GLU A 82 -4.86 6.74 0.75
CA GLU A 82 -6.25 7.20 0.89
C GLU A 82 -7.17 6.14 1.50
N ALA A 83 -6.91 4.85 1.25
CA ALA A 83 -7.63 3.75 1.88
C ALA A 83 -7.45 3.75 3.41
N LEU A 84 -6.27 4.16 3.90
CA LEU A 84 -5.95 4.26 5.33
C LEU A 84 -6.37 5.58 5.98
N LYS A 85 -6.66 6.63 5.21
CA LYS A 85 -7.08 7.92 5.79
C LYS A 85 -8.49 7.84 6.41
N PRO A 86 -8.79 8.65 7.45
CA PRO A 86 -10.14 8.77 7.99
C PRO A 86 -11.14 9.22 6.92
N LYS A 87 -12.27 8.52 6.83
CA LYS A 87 -13.33 8.75 5.82
C LYS A 87 -14.24 9.91 6.22
N THR A 88 -13.67 11.09 6.38
CA THR A 88 -14.40 12.32 6.75
C THR A 88 -15.16 12.90 5.56
N PRO A 89 -16.13 13.81 5.77
CA PRO A 89 -16.79 14.51 4.67
C PRO A 89 -15.80 15.25 3.75
N ALA A 90 -14.72 15.81 4.29
CA ALA A 90 -13.67 16.46 3.49
C ALA A 90 -12.91 15.45 2.62
N TRP A 91 -12.71 14.22 3.12
CA TRP A 91 -12.12 13.12 2.35
C TRP A 91 -12.99 12.74 1.16
N PHE A 92 -14.32 12.66 1.31
CA PHE A 92 -15.20 12.34 0.19
C PHE A 92 -15.25 13.46 -0.87
N LYS A 93 -15.15 14.73 -0.48
CA LYS A 93 -15.16 15.88 -1.40
C LYS A 93 -14.01 15.88 -2.42
N GLN A 94 -12.94 15.12 -2.19
CA GLN A 94 -11.83 15.02 -3.14
C GLN A 94 -12.12 14.08 -4.32
N PHE A 95 -13.25 13.37 -4.30
CA PHE A 95 -13.68 12.48 -5.39
C PHE A 95 -14.97 13.03 -6.00
N ALA A 96 -14.96 13.29 -7.31
CA ALA A 96 -16.17 13.73 -8.01
C ALA A 96 -17.26 12.64 -7.99
N TYR A 97 -16.83 11.38 -8.08
CA TYR A 97 -17.65 10.20 -7.93
C TYR A 97 -16.88 9.17 -7.09
N PHE A 98 -17.58 8.51 -6.16
CA PHE A 98 -17.00 7.44 -5.35
C PHE A 98 -17.82 6.15 -5.52
N PRO A 99 -17.25 5.06 -6.06
CA PRO A 99 -18.02 3.88 -6.46
C PRO A 99 -18.76 3.16 -5.33
N ASP A 100 -18.23 3.19 -4.10
CA ASP A 100 -18.80 2.45 -2.97
C ASP A 100 -18.59 3.19 -1.64
N PRO A 101 -19.50 4.09 -1.24
CA PRO A 101 -19.42 4.80 0.04
C PRO A 101 -19.87 3.94 1.23
N SER A 102 -20.36 2.71 1.00
CA SER A 102 -20.93 1.84 2.04
C SER A 102 -19.86 1.05 2.83
N ILE A 103 -18.60 1.11 2.39
CA ILE A 103 -17.51 0.36 3.00
C ILE A 103 -17.33 0.83 4.45
N PRO A 104 -17.27 -0.08 5.45
CA PRO A 104 -17.01 0.33 6.83
C PRO A 104 -15.64 1.03 6.98
N PRO A 105 -15.52 2.04 7.85
CA PRO A 105 -14.23 2.65 8.13
C PRO A 105 -13.30 1.66 8.84
N LEU A 106 -11.99 1.80 8.61
CA LEU A 106 -10.98 1.10 9.39
C LEU A 106 -10.97 1.64 10.82
N LYS A 107 -10.82 0.76 11.80
CA LYS A 107 -10.87 1.08 13.24
C LYS A 107 -9.50 0.97 13.89
N THR A 108 -8.68 0.00 13.46
CA THR A 108 -7.40 -0.30 14.11
C THR A 108 -6.23 0.48 13.52
N LEU A 109 -6.29 0.83 12.23
CA LEU A 109 -5.26 1.63 11.57
C LEU A 109 -5.85 2.90 10.93
N SER A 110 -5.07 3.96 11.01
CA SER A 110 -5.30 5.22 10.29
C SER A 110 -3.97 5.74 9.79
N TYR A 111 -3.94 6.37 8.61
CA TYR A 111 -2.77 7.08 8.12
C TYR A 111 -2.65 8.48 8.77
N PRO A 112 -1.45 8.97 9.13
CA PRO A 112 -0.15 8.28 9.13
C PRO A 112 -0.10 7.09 10.11
N LEU A 113 0.58 6.00 9.73
CA LEU A 113 0.59 4.77 10.51
C LEU A 113 1.34 4.94 11.86
N PRO A 114 0.99 4.18 12.91
CA PRO A 114 1.78 4.17 14.12
C PRO A 114 3.21 3.68 13.84
N ILE A 115 4.20 4.30 14.49
CA ILE A 115 5.65 4.04 14.33
C ILE A 115 6.21 4.41 12.95
N LEU A 116 5.60 3.95 11.86
CA LEU A 116 6.05 4.21 10.49
C LEU A 116 5.70 5.61 9.97
N SER A 117 4.73 6.28 10.58
CA SER A 117 4.25 7.59 10.16
C SER A 117 3.87 7.59 8.66
N ARG A 118 4.53 8.41 7.85
CA ARG A 118 4.30 8.53 6.40
C ARG A 118 5.16 7.56 5.57
N SER A 119 6.09 6.85 6.19
CA SER A 119 7.05 5.97 5.53
C SER A 119 6.52 4.54 5.46
N VAL A 120 5.43 4.35 4.70
CA VAL A 120 4.66 3.09 4.70
C VAL A 120 5.10 2.08 3.63
N PHE A 121 6.01 2.46 2.73
CA PHE A 121 6.49 1.58 1.66
C PHE A 121 7.91 1.13 1.92
N ARG A 122 8.12 -0.18 1.94
CA ARG A 122 9.41 -0.79 2.22
C ARG A 122 10.26 -0.89 0.95
N VAL A 123 11.57 -0.66 1.07
CA VAL A 123 12.52 -0.68 -0.06
C VAL A 123 13.75 -1.54 0.19
N ALA A 124 13.77 -2.31 1.28
CA ALA A 124 14.82 -3.25 1.61
C ALA A 124 14.23 -4.55 2.17
N GLY A 125 14.93 -5.68 1.99
CA GLY A 125 14.51 -6.99 2.53
C GLY A 125 14.81 -7.16 4.03
N GLY A 126 14.51 -8.34 4.60
CA GLY A 126 14.78 -8.69 6.01
C GLY A 126 13.58 -8.45 6.95
N ALA A 127 13.69 -8.75 8.24
CA ALA A 127 12.66 -8.35 9.21
C ALA A 127 12.72 -6.83 9.47
N TYR A 128 11.64 -6.25 9.97
CA TYR A 128 11.63 -4.88 10.48
C TYR A 128 12.60 -4.74 11.65
N GLN A 129 13.31 -3.62 11.71
CA GLN A 129 14.12 -3.24 12.87
C GLN A 129 13.75 -1.83 13.35
N PRO A 130 13.81 -1.56 14.67
CA PRO A 130 13.74 -0.19 15.16
C PRO A 130 14.84 0.64 14.50
N GLY A 131 14.49 1.77 13.88
CA GLY A 131 15.44 2.58 13.10
C GLY A 131 15.34 2.43 11.58
N ASP A 132 14.53 1.48 11.06
CA ASP A 132 14.42 1.24 9.61
C ASP A 132 13.89 2.47 8.84
N VAL A 133 13.06 3.30 9.47
CA VAL A 133 12.56 4.54 8.86
C VAL A 133 13.69 5.56 8.74
N GLU A 134 14.46 5.77 9.80
CA GLU A 134 15.61 6.67 9.86
C GLU A 134 16.73 6.20 8.91
N ALA A 135 16.90 4.89 8.76
CA ALA A 135 17.84 4.28 7.84
C ALA A 135 17.38 4.29 6.37
N GLY A 136 16.19 4.83 6.06
CA GLY A 136 15.67 4.93 4.70
C GLY A 136 15.20 3.61 4.08
N ARG A 137 14.96 2.57 4.90
CA ARG A 137 14.46 1.26 4.45
C ARG A 137 12.94 1.26 4.27
N LEU A 138 12.27 2.26 4.83
CA LEU A 138 10.86 2.56 4.70
C LEU A 138 10.70 4.02 4.29
N VAL A 139 9.92 4.27 3.24
CA VAL A 139 9.78 5.57 2.57
C VAL A 139 8.33 5.87 2.24
N GLY A 140 8.01 7.15 2.01
CA GLY A 140 6.66 7.57 1.62
C GLY A 140 6.36 7.45 0.12
N ARG A 141 7.38 7.23 -0.71
CA ARG A 141 7.26 7.13 -2.17
C ARG A 141 8.28 6.12 -2.70
N THR A 142 7.84 5.23 -3.59
CA THR A 142 8.68 4.20 -4.21
C THR A 142 8.10 3.73 -5.54
N THR A 143 8.79 2.83 -6.25
CA THR A 143 8.40 2.34 -7.59
C THR A 143 7.63 1.01 -7.54
N ALA A 144 7.03 0.61 -8.65
CA ALA A 144 6.33 -0.67 -8.78
C ALA A 144 7.22 -1.87 -8.42
N GLN A 145 8.51 -1.82 -8.75
CA GLN A 145 9.49 -2.86 -8.39
C GLN A 145 9.60 -3.06 -6.86
N TYR A 146 9.74 -1.98 -6.10
CA TYR A 146 9.86 -2.08 -4.65
C TYR A 146 8.53 -2.48 -4.00
N LEU A 147 7.40 -1.98 -4.51
CA LEU A 147 6.08 -2.40 -4.03
C LEU A 147 5.90 -3.91 -4.20
N LEU A 148 6.18 -4.42 -5.40
CA LEU A 148 6.17 -5.84 -5.74
C LEU A 148 7.07 -6.66 -4.80
N ASN A 149 8.30 -6.22 -4.59
CA ASN A 149 9.30 -7.03 -3.88
C ASN A 149 9.16 -6.98 -2.36
N HIS A 150 8.64 -5.88 -1.80
CA HIS A 150 8.72 -5.63 -0.36
C HIS A 150 7.40 -5.32 0.31
N SER A 151 6.37 -4.87 -0.43
CA SER A 151 5.08 -4.48 0.15
C SER A 151 3.93 -5.44 -0.19
N THR A 152 4.19 -6.46 -1.01
CA THR A 152 3.16 -7.40 -1.46
C THR A 152 3.59 -8.84 -1.30
N VAL A 153 2.62 -9.74 -1.43
CA VAL A 153 2.77 -11.20 -1.34
C VAL A 153 2.14 -11.83 -2.57
N PHE A 154 2.81 -12.83 -3.15
CA PHE A 154 2.35 -13.49 -4.37
C PHE A 154 1.15 -14.41 -4.08
N LEU A 155 0.12 -14.35 -4.93
CA LEU A 155 -1.07 -15.18 -4.82
C LEU A 155 -1.10 -16.31 -5.85
N GLY A 156 -0.55 -16.07 -7.04
CA GLY A 156 -0.67 -16.97 -8.19
C GLY A 156 -0.74 -16.20 -9.51
N ARG A 157 -0.96 -16.92 -10.62
CA ARG A 157 -0.98 -16.33 -11.98
C ARG A 157 -2.33 -16.47 -12.68
N THR A 158 -3.39 -16.80 -11.94
CA THR A 158 -4.74 -16.91 -12.47
C THR A 158 -5.70 -16.01 -11.68
N PRO A 159 -6.77 -15.47 -12.29
CA PRO A 159 -7.63 -14.50 -11.60
C PRO A 159 -8.47 -15.11 -10.47
N GLU A 160 -8.60 -16.43 -10.39
CA GLU A 160 -9.39 -17.13 -9.36
C GLU A 160 -8.75 -17.04 -7.98
N VAL A 161 -7.43 -16.79 -7.89
CA VAL A 161 -6.75 -16.58 -6.61
C VAL A 161 -6.88 -15.15 -6.07
N ALA A 162 -7.35 -14.23 -6.91
CA ALA A 162 -7.39 -12.81 -6.62
C ALA A 162 -8.80 -12.34 -6.25
N GLN A 163 -8.86 -11.36 -5.35
CA GLN A 163 -10.08 -10.65 -4.99
C GLN A 163 -9.96 -9.17 -5.30
N ARG A 164 -11.10 -8.47 -5.32
CA ARG A 164 -11.12 -7.01 -5.51
C ARG A 164 -10.17 -6.33 -4.51
N GLY A 165 -9.26 -5.50 -5.03
CA GLY A 165 -8.22 -4.81 -4.27
C GLY A 165 -6.85 -5.47 -4.31
N ASP A 166 -6.74 -6.69 -4.84
CA ASP A 166 -5.44 -7.28 -5.17
C ASP A 166 -4.82 -6.60 -6.40
N LEU A 167 -3.56 -6.91 -6.65
CA LEU A 167 -2.70 -6.24 -7.62
C LEU A 167 -2.32 -7.19 -8.75
N LEU A 168 -2.01 -6.64 -9.92
CA LEU A 168 -1.34 -7.35 -11.00
C LEU A 168 -0.02 -6.64 -11.29
N PHE A 169 1.02 -7.41 -11.60
CA PHE A 169 2.30 -6.85 -12.02
C PHE A 169 2.76 -7.45 -13.35
N PHE A 170 3.42 -6.62 -14.15
CA PHE A 170 4.11 -6.98 -15.38
C PHE A 170 5.56 -6.50 -15.35
N ILE A 171 6.41 -7.12 -16.14
CA ILE A 171 7.79 -6.68 -16.41
C ILE A 171 8.02 -6.48 -17.91
N HIS A 172 8.61 -5.34 -18.28
CA HIS A 172 9.04 -4.96 -19.63
C HIS A 172 10.47 -4.40 -19.56
N PRO A 173 11.50 -5.26 -19.58
CA PRO A 173 12.89 -4.86 -19.33
C PRO A 173 13.45 -3.80 -20.28
N LEU A 174 12.87 -3.66 -21.47
CA LEU A 174 13.31 -2.73 -22.51
C LEU A 174 12.54 -1.41 -22.52
N ALA A 175 11.59 -1.21 -21.60
CA ALA A 175 10.82 0.03 -21.53
C ALA A 175 11.67 1.17 -20.93
N SER A 176 11.57 2.36 -21.53
CA SER A 176 12.13 3.59 -20.94
C SER A 176 11.37 3.93 -19.66
N GLY A 177 12.06 3.96 -18.51
CA GLY A 177 11.44 4.24 -17.20
C GLY A 177 11.49 3.04 -16.26
N SER A 178 10.41 2.74 -15.55
CA SER A 178 10.34 1.52 -14.74
C SER A 178 10.09 0.32 -15.65
N ALA A 179 10.94 -0.70 -15.54
CA ALA A 179 10.68 -1.98 -16.18
C ALA A 179 9.43 -2.69 -15.62
N TYR A 180 8.80 -2.18 -14.56
CA TYR A 180 7.65 -2.81 -13.92
C TYR A 180 6.39 -1.98 -14.14
N HIS A 181 5.29 -2.66 -14.46
CA HIS A 181 3.98 -2.04 -14.58
C HIS A 181 3.00 -2.69 -13.62
N SER A 182 2.11 -1.89 -13.02
CA SER A 182 1.21 -2.34 -11.97
C SER A 182 -0.24 -1.95 -12.23
N MET A 183 -1.15 -2.85 -11.89
CA MET A 183 -2.61 -2.64 -12.02
C MET A 183 -3.33 -3.04 -10.72
N VAL A 184 -4.55 -2.56 -10.54
CA VAL A 184 -5.46 -2.97 -9.46
C VAL A 184 -6.56 -3.87 -10.02
N TYR A 185 -6.74 -5.05 -9.44
CA TYR A 185 -7.87 -5.91 -9.73
C TYR A 185 -9.14 -5.40 -9.05
N LEU A 186 -10.17 -5.14 -9.83
CA LEU A 186 -11.45 -4.61 -9.34
C LEU A 186 -12.47 -5.71 -9.01
N GLY A 187 -12.09 -6.98 -9.15
CA GLY A 187 -13.01 -8.11 -9.14
C GLY A 187 -13.81 -8.23 -10.44
N ASN A 188 -14.53 -9.35 -10.60
CA ASN A 188 -15.38 -9.62 -11.76
C ASN A 188 -14.66 -9.43 -13.11
N GLY A 189 -13.39 -9.81 -13.17
CA GLY A 189 -12.60 -9.69 -14.40
C GLY A 189 -12.30 -8.27 -14.85
N ARG A 190 -12.42 -7.25 -13.98
CA ARG A 190 -12.09 -5.85 -14.31
C ARG A 190 -10.78 -5.42 -13.64
N VAL A 191 -10.08 -4.49 -14.27
CA VAL A 191 -8.86 -3.87 -13.76
C VAL A 191 -8.89 -2.36 -13.97
N VAL A 192 -8.18 -1.64 -13.10
CA VAL A 192 -7.84 -0.22 -13.30
C VAL A 192 -6.34 -0.03 -13.16
N TYR A 193 -5.76 0.80 -14.01
CA TYR A 193 -4.33 1.08 -14.01
C TYR A 193 -4.04 2.44 -14.63
N HIS A 194 -2.84 2.98 -14.41
CA HIS A 194 -2.36 4.17 -15.10
C HIS A 194 -1.38 3.76 -16.19
N THR A 195 -1.48 4.35 -17.39
CA THR A 195 -0.68 3.90 -18.55
C THR A 195 0.81 4.28 -18.46
N GLY A 196 1.14 5.39 -17.81
CA GLY A 196 2.53 5.86 -17.68
C GLY A 196 3.39 5.03 -16.73
N LEU A 197 4.65 4.78 -17.14
CA LEU A 197 5.70 4.12 -16.35
C LEU A 197 6.45 5.11 -15.45
N SER A 198 6.40 6.41 -15.77
CA SER A 198 6.83 7.50 -14.90
C SER A 198 5.91 8.73 -15.09
N PRO A 199 5.91 9.68 -14.15
CA PRO A 199 5.10 10.90 -14.27
C PRO A 199 5.45 11.73 -15.51
N GLU A 200 6.71 11.73 -15.93
CA GLU A 200 7.21 12.52 -17.06
C GLU A 200 6.74 11.97 -18.42
N GLU A 201 6.48 10.66 -18.52
CA GLU A 201 5.86 10.04 -19.69
C GLU A 201 4.40 10.49 -19.86
N GLY A 202 3.78 10.96 -18.79
CA GLY A 202 2.35 11.25 -18.72
C GLY A 202 1.52 9.98 -18.77
N GLY A 203 0.33 10.06 -19.36
CA GLY A 203 -0.61 8.96 -19.45
C GLY A 203 -1.93 9.24 -18.76
N GLU A 204 -2.75 8.21 -18.68
CA GLU A 204 -4.12 8.30 -18.16
C GLU A 204 -4.47 7.07 -17.35
N VAL A 205 -5.50 7.20 -16.50
CA VAL A 205 -6.09 6.04 -15.84
C VAL A 205 -7.03 5.35 -16.81
N ARG A 206 -6.88 4.04 -16.99
CA ARG A 206 -7.76 3.19 -17.80
C ARG A 206 -8.45 2.15 -16.96
N LEU A 207 -9.70 1.86 -17.29
CA LEU A 207 -10.51 0.79 -16.72
C LEU A 207 -10.97 -0.13 -17.84
N LEU A 208 -10.67 -1.42 -17.75
CA LEU A 208 -11.03 -2.40 -18.78
C LEU A 208 -11.11 -3.81 -18.19
N SER A 209 -11.51 -4.78 -19.01
CA SER A 209 -11.61 -6.18 -18.60
C SER A 209 -10.32 -6.96 -18.80
N LEU A 210 -10.10 -8.02 -18.03
CA LEU A 210 -9.03 -9.00 -18.26
C LEU A 210 -9.14 -9.63 -19.65
N ASN A 211 -10.35 -9.82 -20.17
CA ASN A 211 -10.56 -10.32 -21.53
C ASN A 211 -10.05 -9.32 -22.58
N THR A 212 -10.26 -8.02 -22.36
CA THR A 212 -9.70 -6.95 -23.20
C THR A 212 -8.17 -6.95 -23.13
N LEU A 213 -7.57 -7.12 -21.93
CA LEU A 213 -6.10 -7.26 -21.81
C LEU A 213 -5.55 -8.50 -22.53
N ARG A 214 -6.24 -9.64 -22.42
CA ARG A 214 -5.85 -10.88 -23.11
C ARG A 214 -5.91 -10.75 -24.63
N ALA A 215 -6.75 -9.87 -25.14
CA ALA A 215 -6.85 -9.55 -26.56
C ALA A 215 -5.89 -8.43 -27.01
N HIS A 216 -5.02 -7.94 -26.13
CA HIS A 216 -4.10 -6.86 -26.46
C HIS A 216 -3.15 -7.30 -27.62
N PRO A 217 -2.85 -6.45 -28.62
CA PRO A 217 -2.03 -6.86 -29.76
C PRO A 217 -0.63 -7.35 -29.39
N GLN A 218 -0.05 -6.76 -28.34
CA GLN A 218 1.23 -7.19 -27.80
C GLN A 218 1.01 -8.24 -26.71
N ALA A 219 1.47 -9.47 -26.96
CA ALA A 219 1.32 -10.62 -26.06
C ALA A 219 1.99 -10.44 -24.68
N SER A 220 2.97 -9.55 -24.58
CA SER A 220 3.62 -9.20 -23.32
C SER A 220 2.67 -8.62 -22.27
N TRP A 221 1.51 -8.09 -22.69
CA TRP A 221 0.47 -7.54 -21.80
C TRP A 221 -0.64 -8.54 -21.44
N HIS A 222 -0.55 -9.80 -21.91
CA HIS A 222 -1.60 -10.79 -21.64
C HIS A 222 -1.49 -11.29 -20.19
N PRO A 223 -2.53 -11.16 -19.33
CA PRO A 223 -2.52 -11.66 -17.96
C PRO A 223 -2.84 -13.16 -17.94
N VAL A 224 -1.92 -13.97 -18.47
CA VAL A 224 -2.02 -15.43 -18.55
C VAL A 224 -0.77 -16.10 -17.97
N PRO A 225 -0.88 -17.30 -17.34
CA PRO A 225 0.26 -17.97 -16.72
C PRO A 225 1.45 -18.22 -17.65
N GLU A 226 1.22 -18.38 -18.94
CA GLU A 226 2.26 -18.70 -19.92
C GLU A 226 3.09 -17.47 -20.31
N ASN A 227 2.57 -16.24 -20.11
CA ASN A 227 3.28 -15.02 -20.48
C ASN A 227 4.37 -14.69 -19.45
N PRO A 228 5.67 -14.78 -19.78
CA PRO A 228 6.75 -14.52 -18.82
C PRO A 228 6.80 -13.07 -18.33
N ASN A 229 6.20 -12.13 -19.06
CA ASN A 229 6.12 -10.73 -18.66
C ASN A 229 5.04 -10.51 -17.59
N PHE A 230 4.06 -11.42 -17.44
CA PHE A 230 3.03 -11.31 -16.42
C PHE A 230 3.51 -11.96 -15.11
N LEU A 231 3.86 -11.13 -14.13
CA LEU A 231 4.42 -11.61 -12.86
C LEU A 231 3.36 -12.26 -11.97
N GLY A 232 2.08 -11.94 -12.17
CA GLY A 232 0.95 -12.57 -11.49
C GLY A 232 0.12 -11.61 -10.65
N PHE A 233 -0.71 -12.20 -9.80
CA PHE A 233 -1.56 -11.52 -8.83
C PHE A 233 -0.89 -11.47 -7.45
N TYR A 234 -1.03 -10.34 -6.78
CA TYR A 234 -0.38 -10.06 -5.51
C TYR A 234 -1.34 -9.39 -4.52
N ARG A 235 -1.11 -9.59 -3.22
CA ARG A 235 -1.85 -8.93 -2.14
C ARG A 235 -0.93 -8.04 -1.32
N TRP A 236 -1.44 -6.92 -0.82
CA TRP A 236 -0.69 -6.07 0.11
C TRP A 236 -0.39 -6.81 1.43
N LYS A 237 0.85 -6.69 1.92
CA LYS A 237 1.29 -7.26 3.20
C LYS A 237 0.47 -6.80 4.39
N ILE A 238 0.01 -5.54 4.40
CA ILE A 238 -0.88 -4.99 5.44
C ILE A 238 -2.18 -5.80 5.65
N VAL A 239 -2.58 -6.63 4.68
CA VAL A 239 -3.75 -7.53 4.77
C VAL A 239 -3.43 -8.98 4.42
N ALA A 240 -2.14 -9.32 4.25
CA ALA A 240 -1.73 -10.70 4.06
C ALA A 240 -1.82 -11.45 5.41
N ASN A 241 -2.03 -12.76 5.39
CA ASN A 241 -1.87 -13.54 6.61
C ASN A 241 -0.38 -13.77 6.83
N GLY A 242 0.14 -13.52 8.04
CA GLY A 242 1.55 -13.67 8.44
C GLY A 242 2.09 -15.10 8.47
N LYS A 243 1.82 -15.90 7.44
CA LYS A 243 2.52 -17.16 7.19
C LYS A 243 3.09 -17.09 5.79
N HIS A 244 4.31 -16.60 5.69
CA HIS A 244 5.13 -16.77 4.50
C HIS A 244 6.33 -17.66 4.86
N PRO A 245 6.63 -18.68 4.03
CA PRO A 245 7.79 -19.55 4.22
C PRO A 245 9.12 -18.79 4.07
#